data_AF-A0A498N2J6-F1
#
_entry.id   AF-A0A498N2J6-F1
#
_cell.length_a   1.000
_cell.length_b   1.000
_cell.length_c   1.000
_cell.angle_alpha   90.00
_cell.angle_beta   90.00
_cell.angle_gamma   90.00
#
_symmetry.space_group_name_H-M   'P 1'
#
loop_
_entity.id
_entity.type
_entity.pdbx_description
1 polymer ?
#
loop_
_entity_poly.entity_id
_entity_poly.type
_entity_poly.pdbx_seq_one_letter_code
_entity_poly.pdbx_strand_id
1 'polypeptide(L)'
;MACPRRDQVKQRSGTAAGAAVTVTPAAEPGETEEEPGLESPHSTRNLQATQIPPPSRKSQHRRVKWPAANNKEWLKLDEDVDKCLESISKGSVDQKLQTMCTIILNMGAERFGVEERRDSNPAKLNRREAKISQLRQELKSLRCQFKMAKEEERTALSELTNIIRKRLISLRRAEWHRRRGKERARKRSAFIGNPFGFTKKLLGQKRSGHLACPVEEIDNHLHAT
;
A
#
# COMPACT_ATOMS: atom_id res chain seq x y z
N MET A 1 -42.61 21.46 -18.97
CA MET A 1 -41.59 22.51 -18.78
C MET A 1 -40.25 22.01 -19.31
N ALA A 2 -39.83 22.46 -20.49
CA ALA A 2 -38.57 22.08 -21.11
C ALA A 2 -37.83 23.33 -21.58
N CYS A 3 -36.52 23.39 -21.32
CA CYS A 3 -35.64 24.47 -21.76
C CYS A 3 -34.46 23.88 -22.56
N PRO A 4 -34.14 24.40 -23.76
CA PRO A 4 -33.20 23.76 -24.68
C PRO A 4 -31.73 24.18 -24.50
N ARG A 5 -30.86 23.50 -25.26
CA ARG A 5 -29.39 23.64 -25.31
C ARG A 5 -28.93 25.00 -25.85
N ARG A 6 -27.67 25.36 -25.55
CA ARG A 6 -26.80 26.13 -26.45
C ARG A 6 -25.37 25.59 -26.42
N ASP A 7 -24.92 25.07 -27.56
CA ASP A 7 -23.52 24.85 -27.90
C ASP A 7 -22.95 26.13 -28.56
N GLN A 8 -21.69 26.46 -28.31
CA GLN A 8 -20.88 27.33 -29.20
C GLN A 8 -19.43 26.87 -29.16
N VAL A 9 -18.93 26.40 -30.30
CA VAL A 9 -17.50 26.14 -30.57
C VAL A 9 -16.95 27.36 -31.31
N LYS A 10 -15.74 27.82 -30.97
CA LYS A 10 -15.05 28.84 -31.77
C LYS A 10 -13.58 28.47 -31.95
N GLN A 11 -13.26 27.96 -33.14
CA GLN A 11 -11.88 27.84 -33.59
C GLN A 11 -11.36 29.20 -34.07
N ARG A 12 -10.05 29.42 -33.95
CA ARG A 12 -9.29 30.36 -34.79
C ARG A 12 -7.94 29.72 -35.13
N SER A 13 -7.80 29.35 -36.40
CA SER A 13 -6.52 29.17 -37.07
C SER A 13 -5.93 30.53 -37.45
N GLY A 14 -4.60 30.61 -37.56
CA GLY A 14 -3.89 31.79 -38.04
C GLY A 14 -2.45 31.42 -38.39
N THR A 15 -2.07 31.59 -39.66
CA THR A 15 -0.79 31.15 -40.23
C THR A 15 -0.12 32.33 -40.92
N ALA A 16 1.14 32.60 -40.59
CA ALA A 16 2.12 33.40 -41.35
C ALA A 16 3.51 33.00 -40.82
N ALA A 17 4.43 32.47 -41.63
CA ALA A 17 5.46 33.24 -42.36
C ALA A 17 6.28 34.17 -41.45
N GLY A 18 7.62 34.10 -41.36
CA GLY A 18 8.59 33.33 -42.14
C GLY A 18 9.72 34.24 -42.62
N ALA A 19 10.85 34.25 -41.94
CA ALA A 19 12.07 34.93 -42.36
C ALA A 19 13.29 34.26 -41.73
N ALA A 20 14.31 33.95 -42.55
CA ALA A 20 15.61 33.45 -42.12
C ALA A 20 16.69 34.37 -42.72
N VAL A 21 17.70 34.72 -41.92
CA VAL A 21 18.96 35.34 -42.35
C VAL A 21 20.08 34.75 -41.50
N THR A 22 21.26 34.59 -42.08
CA THR A 22 22.31 33.68 -41.61
C THR A 22 23.67 34.38 -41.52
N VAL A 23 24.55 33.86 -40.65
CA VAL A 23 26.02 34.02 -40.58
C VAL A 23 26.62 35.23 -39.83
N THR A 24 27.35 34.84 -38.77
CA THR A 24 28.56 35.30 -38.05
C THR A 24 29.67 36.03 -38.86
N PRO A 25 30.87 36.39 -38.31
CA PRO A 25 31.49 36.14 -36.99
C PRO A 25 31.94 37.47 -36.29
N ALA A 26 32.88 37.60 -35.33
CA ALA A 26 33.77 36.71 -34.56
C ALA A 26 34.16 37.38 -33.22
N ALA A 27 34.44 36.62 -32.13
CA ALA A 27 35.48 36.88 -31.09
C ALA A 27 35.35 35.94 -29.88
N GLU A 28 36.26 34.97 -29.76
CA GLU A 28 36.70 34.31 -28.52
C GLU A 28 38.15 34.77 -28.30
N PRO A 29 38.66 34.96 -27.06
CA PRO A 29 38.99 33.81 -26.21
C PRO A 29 38.79 33.99 -24.69
N GLY A 30 38.48 32.89 -24.00
CA GLY A 30 38.43 32.82 -22.54
C GLY A 30 38.39 31.38 -22.02
N GLU A 31 39.50 30.65 -22.15
CA GLU A 31 39.61 29.26 -21.68
C GLU A 31 39.46 29.16 -20.15
N THR A 32 38.50 28.36 -19.70
CA THR A 32 38.51 27.73 -18.37
C THR A 32 38.03 26.30 -18.53
N GLU A 33 38.94 25.34 -18.30
CA GLU A 33 38.65 23.92 -18.36
C GLU A 33 37.83 23.49 -17.13
N GLU A 34 36.59 23.02 -17.33
CA GLU A 34 35.86 22.28 -16.29
C GLU A 34 36.21 20.79 -16.39
N GLU A 35 36.87 20.28 -15.35
CA GLU A 35 37.18 18.87 -15.14
C GLU A 35 35.92 17.99 -15.24
N PRO A 36 35.90 16.95 -16.11
CA PRO A 36 34.76 16.04 -16.22
C PRO A 36 34.65 15.12 -14.99
N GLY A 37 33.72 15.45 -14.09
CA GLY A 37 33.54 14.78 -12.80
C GLY A 37 33.43 13.25 -12.86
N LEU A 38 34.29 12.58 -12.09
CA LEU A 38 34.39 11.12 -11.96
C LEU A 38 33.27 10.50 -11.09
N GLU A 39 32.00 10.70 -11.45
CA GLU A 39 30.86 10.00 -10.84
C GLU A 39 30.48 8.75 -11.66
N SER A 40 31.31 7.72 -11.54
CA SER A 40 30.99 6.39 -12.09
C SER A 40 29.88 5.73 -11.26
N PRO A 41 28.68 5.46 -11.82
CA PRO A 41 27.55 4.95 -11.04
C PRO A 41 27.89 3.56 -10.49
N HIS A 42 27.93 3.44 -9.16
CA HIS A 42 28.31 2.21 -8.48
C HIS A 42 27.49 1.01 -8.95
N SER A 43 28.16 0.11 -9.69
CA SER A 43 27.57 -1.13 -10.20
C SER A 43 27.23 -2.05 -9.04
N THR A 44 25.97 -2.06 -8.62
CA THR A 44 25.41 -2.99 -7.61
C THR A 44 25.19 -4.39 -8.16
N ARG A 45 26.17 -4.88 -8.94
CA ARG A 45 26.15 -6.20 -9.57
C ARG A 45 26.95 -7.18 -8.70
N ASN A 46 26.32 -8.31 -8.36
CA ASN A 46 26.87 -9.47 -7.64
C ASN A 46 26.74 -9.48 -6.09
N LEU A 47 25.60 -9.01 -5.55
CA LEU A 47 25.04 -9.60 -4.32
C LEU A 47 23.83 -10.49 -4.66
N GLN A 48 24.06 -11.54 -5.47
CA GLN A 48 23.09 -12.63 -5.58
C GLN A 48 23.30 -13.61 -4.43
N ALA A 49 22.53 -13.44 -3.35
CA ALA A 49 22.36 -14.50 -2.38
C ALA A 49 21.74 -15.72 -3.09
N THR A 50 22.36 -16.90 -2.93
CA THR A 50 21.83 -18.16 -3.42
C THR A 50 20.40 -18.33 -2.91
N GLN A 51 19.41 -18.28 -3.81
CA GLN A 51 18.02 -18.48 -3.43
C GLN A 51 17.82 -19.95 -3.09
N ILE A 52 17.92 -20.26 -1.79
CA ILE A 52 17.41 -21.52 -1.25
C ILE A 52 15.94 -21.58 -1.66
N PRO A 53 15.51 -22.62 -2.42
CA PRO A 53 14.12 -22.72 -2.84
C PRO A 53 13.23 -22.73 -1.60
N PRO A 54 12.13 -21.94 -1.59
CA PRO A 54 11.31 -21.79 -0.39
C PRO A 54 10.82 -23.17 0.05
N PRO A 55 11.03 -23.58 1.33
CA PRO A 55 10.65 -24.90 1.78
C PRO A 55 9.17 -25.13 1.50
N SER A 56 8.88 -26.28 0.88
CA SER A 56 7.54 -26.69 0.43
C SER A 56 6.52 -26.44 1.52
N ARG A 57 5.62 -25.47 1.32
CA ARG A 57 4.63 -25.01 2.30
C ARG A 57 3.49 -26.04 2.49
N LYS A 58 3.83 -27.23 2.99
CA LYS A 58 2.87 -28.28 3.37
C LYS A 58 3.17 -28.98 4.70
N SER A 59 4.24 -28.64 5.42
CA SER A 59 4.23 -28.75 6.88
C SER A 59 3.35 -27.64 7.44
N GLN A 60 2.15 -27.97 7.91
CA GLN A 60 1.43 -27.09 8.83
C GLN A 60 2.22 -27.04 10.14
N HIS A 61 3.18 -26.11 10.24
CA HIS A 61 3.84 -25.83 11.51
C HIS A 61 2.75 -25.44 12.52
N ARG A 62 2.47 -26.38 13.43
CA ARG A 62 1.50 -26.22 14.51
C ARG A 62 2.00 -25.06 15.37
N ARG A 63 1.21 -23.99 15.45
CA ARG A 63 1.53 -22.86 16.31
C ARG A 63 1.21 -23.29 17.73
N VAL A 64 2.22 -23.64 18.51
CA VAL A 64 2.04 -23.97 19.93
C VAL A 64 1.63 -22.70 20.69
N LYS A 65 0.69 -22.81 21.63
CA LYS A 65 0.29 -21.70 22.51
C LYS A 65 1.32 -21.55 23.65
N TRP A 66 2.54 -21.14 23.32
CA TRP A 66 3.61 -21.02 24.30
C TRP A 66 3.20 -20.15 25.51
N PRO A 67 3.50 -20.58 26.75
CA PRO A 67 3.17 -19.80 27.93
C PRO A 67 4.02 -18.52 28.01
N ALA A 68 3.59 -17.56 28.83
CA ALA A 68 4.36 -16.33 29.07
C ALA A 68 5.78 -16.67 29.61
N ALA A 69 6.77 -15.86 29.26
CA ALA A 69 8.19 -16.12 29.55
C ALA A 69 8.53 -16.21 31.06
N ASN A 70 7.65 -15.71 31.94
CA ASN A 70 7.78 -15.78 33.39
C ASN A 70 7.10 -17.01 34.03
N ASN A 71 6.53 -17.92 33.24
CA ASN A 71 5.85 -19.10 33.74
C ASN A 71 6.84 -20.21 34.13
N LYS A 72 6.66 -20.80 35.31
CA LYS A 72 7.47 -21.93 35.83
C LYS A 72 7.33 -23.22 35.02
N GLU A 73 6.31 -23.33 34.17
CA GLU A 73 6.11 -24.45 33.25
C GLU A 73 7.21 -24.58 32.19
N TRP A 74 7.96 -23.51 31.90
CA TRP A 74 9.12 -23.58 31.01
C TRP A 74 10.21 -24.52 31.55
N LEU A 75 10.52 -24.45 32.85
CA LEU A 75 11.53 -25.31 33.48
C LEU A 75 11.15 -26.80 33.35
N LYS A 76 9.87 -27.11 33.60
CA LYS A 76 9.33 -28.48 33.46
C LYS A 76 9.33 -28.97 32.01
N LEU A 77 9.16 -28.07 31.03
CA LEU A 77 9.29 -28.44 29.62
C LEU A 77 10.74 -28.78 29.29
N ASP A 78 11.68 -27.93 29.72
CA ASP A 78 13.11 -28.04 29.47
C ASP A 78 13.67 -29.36 30.03
N GLU A 79 13.44 -29.63 31.32
CA GLU A 79 13.83 -30.87 31.99
C GLU A 79 13.30 -32.14 31.29
N ASP A 80 12.09 -32.09 30.76
CA ASP A 80 11.46 -33.25 30.12
C ASP A 80 11.87 -33.40 28.65
N VAL A 81 12.19 -32.29 27.97
CA VAL A 81 12.84 -32.31 26.64
C VAL A 81 14.24 -32.91 26.75
N ASP A 82 15.02 -32.53 27.76
CA ASP A 82 16.35 -33.10 28.01
C ASP A 82 16.28 -34.61 28.29
N LYS A 83 15.41 -35.05 29.21
CA LYS A 83 15.17 -36.49 29.48
C LYS A 83 14.78 -37.25 28.21
N CYS A 84 13.92 -36.66 27.37
CA CYS A 84 13.49 -37.25 26.10
C CYS A 84 14.64 -37.33 25.10
N LEU A 85 15.44 -36.26 24.97
CA LEU A 85 16.61 -36.20 24.10
C LEU A 85 17.67 -37.23 24.50
N GLU A 86 18.05 -37.30 25.77
CA GLU A 86 19.04 -38.28 26.26
C GLU A 86 18.60 -39.74 26.01
N SER A 87 17.29 -40.01 25.98
CA SER A 87 16.76 -41.34 25.64
C SER A 87 16.80 -41.67 24.13
N ILE A 88 16.85 -40.66 23.25
CA ILE A 88 16.70 -40.77 21.79
C ILE A 88 18.00 -40.45 21.02
N SER A 89 19.01 -39.83 21.67
CA SER A 89 20.14 -39.08 21.07
C SER A 89 21.22 -39.87 20.30
N LYS A 90 20.82 -40.72 19.34
CA LYS A 90 21.73 -41.44 18.41
C LYS A 90 21.64 -40.86 17.00
N GLY A 91 22.78 -40.41 16.44
CA GLY A 91 22.86 -39.88 15.07
C GLY A 91 23.84 -38.71 14.91
N SER A 92 23.88 -38.15 13.69
CA SER A 92 24.65 -36.94 13.35
C SER A 92 24.12 -35.69 14.05
N VAL A 93 24.93 -34.64 14.18
CA VAL A 93 24.57 -33.36 14.81
C VAL A 93 23.31 -32.75 14.17
N ASP A 94 23.22 -32.74 12.83
CA ASP A 94 22.05 -32.21 12.11
C ASP A 94 20.78 -33.03 12.40
N GLN A 95 20.92 -34.36 12.52
CA GLN A 95 19.81 -35.25 12.88
C GLN A 95 19.35 -34.99 14.32
N LYS A 96 20.29 -34.78 15.26
CA LYS A 96 19.97 -34.41 16.64
C LYS A 96 19.23 -33.07 16.70
N LEU A 97 19.71 -32.05 16.00
CA LEU A 97 19.07 -30.73 15.93
C LEU A 97 17.64 -30.80 15.37
N GLN A 98 17.44 -31.53 14.27
CA GLN A 98 16.12 -31.71 13.66
C GLN A 98 15.17 -32.52 14.56
N THR A 99 15.69 -33.52 15.27
CA THR A 99 14.94 -34.33 16.24
C THR A 99 14.52 -33.48 17.44
N MET A 100 15.43 -32.67 17.99
CA MET A 100 15.15 -31.71 19.07
C MET A 100 14.04 -30.72 18.69
N CYS A 101 14.15 -30.06 17.54
CA CYS A 101 13.11 -29.16 17.05
C CYS A 101 11.73 -29.86 16.94
N THR A 102 11.72 -31.13 16.54
CA THR A 102 10.50 -31.94 16.42
C THR A 102 9.92 -32.31 17.79
N ILE A 103 10.75 -32.76 18.72
CA ILE A 103 10.37 -33.09 20.10
C ILE A 103 9.79 -31.87 20.82
N ILE A 104 10.49 -30.73 20.80
CA ILE A 104 10.05 -29.48 21.44
C ILE A 104 8.69 -29.04 20.89
N LEU A 105 8.50 -29.06 19.57
CA LEU A 105 7.22 -28.68 18.95
C LEU A 105 6.08 -29.64 19.30
N ASN A 106 6.34 -30.95 19.40
CA ASN A 106 5.33 -31.94 19.76
C ASN A 106 4.97 -31.86 21.25
N MET A 107 5.95 -31.86 22.15
CA MET A 107 5.73 -31.73 23.59
C MET A 107 5.06 -30.40 23.96
N GLY A 108 5.45 -29.31 23.30
CA GLY A 108 4.78 -28.02 23.43
C GLY A 108 3.33 -28.07 22.95
N ALA A 109 3.07 -28.69 21.79
CA ALA A 109 1.71 -28.85 21.25
C ALA A 109 0.80 -29.72 22.12
N GLU A 110 1.36 -30.74 22.79
CA GLU A 110 0.63 -31.61 23.73
C GLU A 110 0.34 -30.90 25.06
N ARG A 111 1.34 -30.22 25.65
CA ARG A 111 1.20 -29.57 26.97
C ARG A 111 0.38 -28.28 26.93
N PHE A 112 0.67 -27.40 25.97
CA PHE A 112 0.05 -26.06 25.90
C PHE A 112 -1.06 -25.97 24.85
N GLY A 113 -1.22 -27.02 24.05
CA GLY A 113 -2.18 -27.05 22.94
C GLY A 113 -1.69 -26.29 21.71
N VAL A 114 -2.38 -26.55 20.60
CA VAL A 114 -2.17 -25.85 19.33
C VAL A 114 -3.11 -24.65 19.23
N GLU A 115 -2.61 -23.52 18.75
CA GLU A 115 -3.39 -22.41 18.24
C GLU A 115 -4.10 -22.87 16.97
N GLU A 116 -5.39 -23.20 17.12
CA GLU A 116 -6.29 -23.35 15.99
C GLU A 116 -6.20 -22.13 15.11
N ARG A 117 -5.86 -22.35 13.84
CA ARG A 117 -5.97 -21.28 12.84
C ARG A 117 -7.46 -20.98 12.71
N ARG A 118 -7.88 -19.86 13.30
CA ARG A 118 -9.18 -19.29 13.00
C ARG A 118 -9.25 -19.11 11.49
N ASP A 119 -10.11 -19.87 10.83
CA ASP A 119 -10.40 -19.67 9.42
C ASP A 119 -10.95 -18.25 9.26
N SER A 120 -10.07 -17.36 8.82
CA SER A 120 -10.39 -15.97 8.57
C SER A 120 -11.30 -15.94 7.35
N ASN A 121 -12.59 -16.10 7.60
CA ASN A 121 -13.64 -16.04 6.60
C ASN A 121 -13.38 -14.80 5.74
N PRO A 122 -13.05 -14.96 4.44
CA PRO A 122 -12.63 -13.85 3.62
C PRO A 122 -13.75 -12.82 3.61
N ALA A 123 -13.43 -11.61 4.09
CA ALA A 123 -14.42 -10.56 4.31
C ALA A 123 -15.30 -10.41 3.07
N LYS A 124 -16.61 -10.69 3.22
CA LYS A 124 -17.54 -10.78 2.09
C LYS A 124 -17.50 -9.46 1.31
N LEU A 125 -16.86 -9.49 0.14
CA LEU A 125 -16.67 -8.33 -0.73
C LEU A 125 -18.01 -7.68 -1.03
N ASN A 126 -18.09 -6.36 -0.95
CA ASN A 126 -19.30 -5.65 -1.33
C ASN A 126 -19.63 -5.97 -2.80
N ARG A 127 -20.92 -6.15 -3.16
CA ARG A 127 -21.35 -6.45 -4.56
C ARG A 127 -20.70 -5.52 -5.59
N ARG A 128 -20.46 -4.25 -5.24
CA ARG A 128 -19.75 -3.27 -6.09
C ARG A 128 -18.24 -3.56 -6.22
N GLU A 129 -17.59 -3.91 -5.12
CA GLU A 129 -16.16 -4.24 -5.08
C GLU A 129 -15.89 -5.56 -5.80
N ALA A 130 -16.75 -6.56 -5.60
CA ALA A 130 -16.74 -7.81 -6.36
C ALA A 130 -16.83 -7.56 -7.87
N LYS A 131 -17.76 -6.70 -8.33
CA LYS A 131 -17.85 -6.37 -9.76
C LYS A 131 -16.63 -5.59 -10.27
N ILE A 132 -16.06 -4.68 -9.49
CA ILE A 132 -14.80 -4.00 -9.84
C ILE A 132 -13.64 -4.99 -9.97
N SER A 133 -13.53 -5.97 -9.06
CA SER A 133 -12.52 -7.02 -9.12
C SER A 133 -12.71 -7.94 -10.33
N GLN A 134 -13.94 -8.32 -10.64
CA GLN A 134 -14.26 -9.09 -11.85
C GLN A 134 -13.79 -8.36 -13.12
N LEU A 135 -14.13 -7.07 -13.29
CA LEU A 135 -13.68 -6.30 -14.47
C LEU A 135 -12.14 -6.16 -14.54
N ARG A 136 -11.43 -6.18 -13.41
CA ARG A 136 -9.95 -6.22 -13.40
C ARG A 136 -9.41 -7.58 -13.86
N GLN A 137 -10.06 -8.68 -13.48
CA GLN A 137 -9.71 -10.02 -13.93
C GLN A 137 -9.97 -10.18 -15.43
N GLU A 138 -11.12 -9.71 -15.92
CA GLU A 138 -11.45 -9.67 -17.37
C GLU A 138 -10.42 -8.85 -18.17
N LEU A 139 -9.98 -7.69 -17.67
CA LEU A 139 -8.89 -6.93 -18.31
C LEU A 139 -7.53 -7.66 -18.27
N LYS A 140 -7.27 -8.49 -17.25
CA LYS A 140 -6.05 -9.29 -17.16
C LYS A 140 -6.09 -10.45 -18.17
N SER A 141 -7.21 -11.17 -18.29
CA SER A 141 -7.37 -12.25 -19.27
C SER A 141 -7.32 -11.72 -20.70
N LEU A 142 -8.01 -10.62 -21.01
CA LEU A 142 -7.97 -9.98 -22.34
C LEU A 142 -6.56 -9.48 -22.69
N ARG A 143 -5.78 -8.96 -21.72
CA ARG A 143 -4.36 -8.63 -21.94
C ARG A 143 -3.53 -9.86 -22.29
N CYS A 144 -3.81 -11.03 -21.71
CA CYS A 144 -3.13 -12.27 -22.08
C CYS A 144 -3.57 -12.77 -23.47
N GLN A 145 -4.86 -12.73 -23.78
CA GLN A 145 -5.39 -13.10 -25.10
C GLN A 145 -4.81 -12.21 -26.20
N PHE A 146 -4.79 -10.88 -26.02
CA PHE A 146 -4.21 -9.93 -26.97
C PHE A 146 -2.73 -10.22 -27.32
N LYS A 147 -1.95 -10.76 -26.37
CA LYS A 147 -0.56 -11.17 -26.62
C LYS A 147 -0.43 -12.43 -27.49
N MET A 148 -1.45 -13.29 -27.50
CA MET A 148 -1.46 -14.58 -28.20
C MET A 148 -2.26 -14.51 -29.51
N ALA A 149 -3.11 -13.49 -29.66
CA ALA A 149 -4.03 -13.30 -30.78
C ALA A 149 -3.35 -12.85 -32.08
N LYS A 150 -3.96 -13.22 -33.20
CA LYS A 150 -3.56 -12.80 -34.56
C LYS A 150 -3.89 -11.31 -34.77
N GLU A 151 -3.25 -10.68 -35.75
CA GLU A 151 -3.41 -9.25 -36.04
C GLU A 151 -4.89 -8.86 -36.31
N GLU A 152 -5.61 -9.72 -37.03
CA GLU A 152 -7.05 -9.59 -37.32
C GLU A 152 -7.91 -9.47 -36.05
N GLU A 153 -7.63 -10.29 -35.03
CA GLU A 153 -8.40 -10.39 -33.79
C GLU A 153 -8.05 -9.27 -32.79
N ARG A 154 -6.87 -8.66 -32.90
CA ARG A 154 -6.38 -7.61 -31.98
C ARG A 154 -7.26 -6.37 -31.98
N THR A 155 -7.88 -6.03 -33.11
CA THR A 155 -8.80 -4.90 -33.24
C THR A 155 -10.01 -5.08 -32.33
N ALA A 156 -10.74 -6.19 -32.48
CA ALA A 156 -11.89 -6.56 -31.66
C ALA A 156 -11.53 -6.72 -30.17
N LEU A 157 -10.38 -7.32 -29.85
CA LEU A 157 -9.89 -7.41 -28.47
C LEU A 157 -9.59 -6.02 -27.86
N SER A 158 -9.02 -5.10 -28.65
CA SER A 158 -8.78 -3.71 -28.22
C SER A 158 -10.09 -3.01 -27.87
N GLU A 159 -11.10 -3.09 -28.75
CA GLU A 159 -12.44 -2.54 -28.51
C GLU A 159 -13.07 -3.09 -27.23
N LEU A 160 -13.05 -4.41 -27.06
CA LEU A 160 -13.57 -5.07 -25.86
C LEU A 160 -12.86 -4.61 -24.58
N THR A 161 -11.52 -4.47 -24.59
CA THR A 161 -10.81 -3.90 -23.44
C THR A 161 -11.21 -2.45 -23.17
N ASN A 162 -11.47 -1.65 -24.20
CA ASN A 162 -11.89 -0.25 -24.06
C ASN A 162 -13.31 -0.13 -23.48
N ILE A 163 -14.24 -1.00 -23.88
CA ILE A 163 -15.58 -1.10 -23.27
C ILE A 163 -15.47 -1.41 -21.77
N ILE A 164 -14.65 -2.40 -21.39
CA ILE A 164 -14.48 -2.79 -19.99
C ILE A 164 -13.76 -1.70 -19.17
N ARG A 165 -12.76 -1.01 -19.74
CA ARG A 165 -12.11 0.16 -19.13
C ARG A 165 -13.11 1.28 -18.85
N LYS A 166 -13.95 1.65 -19.84
CA LYS A 166 -15.02 2.66 -19.67
C LYS A 166 -15.97 2.26 -18.53
N ARG A 167 -16.44 1.01 -18.49
CA ARG A 167 -17.30 0.48 -17.42
C ARG A 167 -16.63 0.53 -16.04
N LEU A 168 -15.36 0.16 -15.95
CA LEU A 168 -14.57 0.18 -14.72
C LEU A 168 -14.39 1.61 -14.17
N ILE A 169 -14.08 2.58 -15.03
CA ILE A 169 -13.95 4.00 -14.66
C ILE A 169 -15.29 4.52 -14.13
N SER A 170 -16.39 4.26 -14.82
CA SER A 170 -17.74 4.68 -14.41
C SER A 170 -18.12 4.13 -13.03
N LEU A 171 -17.87 2.83 -12.78
CA LEU A 171 -18.14 2.21 -11.47
C LEU A 171 -17.28 2.81 -10.35
N ARG A 172 -15.97 3.03 -10.59
CA ARG A 172 -15.09 3.66 -9.60
C ARG A 172 -15.49 5.10 -9.30
N ARG A 173 -15.88 5.88 -10.32
CA ARG A 173 -16.33 7.27 -10.16
C ARG A 173 -17.63 7.32 -9.34
N ALA A 174 -18.61 6.48 -9.66
CA ALA A 174 -19.84 6.36 -8.88
C ALA A 174 -19.59 5.95 -7.42
N GLU A 175 -18.66 5.01 -7.19
CA GLU A 175 -18.25 4.66 -5.83
C GLU A 175 -17.56 5.82 -5.10
N TRP A 176 -16.64 6.53 -5.76
CA TRP A 176 -15.96 7.69 -5.18
C TRP A 176 -16.96 8.78 -4.75
N HIS A 177 -17.92 9.13 -5.62
CA HIS A 177 -19.00 10.07 -5.27
C HIS A 177 -19.81 9.58 -4.07
N ARG A 178 -20.16 8.28 -4.00
CA ARG A 178 -20.86 7.68 -2.84
C ARG A 178 -20.04 7.78 -1.55
N ARG A 179 -18.76 7.38 -1.58
CA ARG A 179 -17.85 7.42 -0.42
C ARG A 179 -17.68 8.87 0.06
N ARG A 180 -17.42 9.81 -0.87
CA ARG A 180 -17.26 11.25 -0.59
C ARG A 180 -18.57 11.92 -0.13
N GLY A 181 -19.73 11.45 -0.60
CA GLY A 181 -21.05 11.87 -0.12
C GLY A 181 -21.29 11.43 1.32
N LYS A 182 -21.06 10.14 1.62
CA LYS A 182 -21.17 9.60 2.99
C LYS A 182 -20.19 10.28 3.96
N GLU A 183 -18.96 10.58 3.52
CA GLU A 183 -17.97 11.32 4.31
C GLU A 183 -18.45 12.75 4.63
N ARG A 184 -18.95 13.49 3.63
CA ARG A 184 -19.52 14.83 3.82
C ARG A 184 -20.72 14.81 4.76
N ALA A 185 -21.64 13.86 4.60
CA ALA A 185 -22.77 13.68 5.51
C ALA A 185 -22.31 13.42 6.95
N ARG A 186 -21.34 12.50 7.15
CA ARG A 186 -20.75 12.21 8.47
C ARG A 186 -20.07 13.42 9.10
N LYS A 187 -19.37 14.24 8.31
CA LYS A 187 -18.74 15.48 8.78
C LYS A 187 -19.79 16.53 9.19
N ARG A 188 -20.85 16.71 8.38
CA ARG A 188 -21.97 17.59 8.70
C ARG A 188 -22.70 17.16 9.98
N SER A 189 -23.04 15.87 10.12
CA SER A 189 -23.70 15.38 11.34
C SER A 189 -22.82 15.50 12.58
N ALA A 190 -21.51 15.28 12.45
CA ALA A 190 -20.57 15.48 13.56
C ALA A 190 -20.43 16.95 13.97
N PHE A 191 -20.45 17.89 13.03
CA PHE A 191 -20.44 19.33 13.32
C PHE A 191 -21.77 19.79 13.96
N ILE A 192 -22.92 19.38 13.42
CA ILE A 192 -24.23 19.74 13.97
C ILE A 192 -24.41 19.18 15.39
N GLY A 193 -23.97 17.94 15.64
CA GLY A 193 -24.08 17.31 16.96
C GLY A 193 -23.11 17.86 18.01
N ASN A 194 -21.94 18.37 17.62
CA ASN A 194 -20.99 19.03 18.52
C ASN A 194 -20.05 19.96 17.73
N PRO A 195 -20.39 21.25 17.54
CA PRO A 195 -19.61 22.15 16.70
C PRO A 195 -18.22 22.42 17.30
N PHE A 196 -18.12 22.71 18.60
CA PHE A 196 -16.85 22.99 19.29
C PHE A 196 -15.93 21.77 19.34
N GLY A 197 -16.48 20.57 19.57
CA GLY A 197 -15.73 19.32 19.54
C GLY A 197 -15.29 18.93 18.13
N PHE A 198 -16.03 19.32 17.10
CA PHE A 198 -15.64 19.16 15.70
C PHE A 198 -14.54 20.15 15.31
N THR A 199 -14.68 21.44 15.62
CA THR A 199 -13.65 22.46 15.31
C THR A 199 -12.36 22.20 16.08
N LYS A 200 -12.42 21.83 17.36
CA LYS A 200 -11.25 21.39 18.15
C LYS A 200 -10.54 20.17 17.55
N LYS A 201 -11.23 19.28 16.82
CA LYS A 201 -10.61 18.17 16.08
C LYS A 201 -10.08 18.60 14.71
N LEU A 202 -10.72 19.58 14.06
CA LEU A 202 -10.34 20.09 12.75
C LEU A 202 -9.10 20.99 12.79
N LEU A 203 -9.02 21.86 13.80
CA LEU A 203 -7.93 22.83 14.01
C LEU A 203 -6.70 22.21 14.70
N GLY A 204 -6.77 20.93 15.08
CA GLY A 204 -5.73 20.21 15.82
C GLY A 204 -5.78 20.45 17.33
N GLN A 205 -4.83 19.85 18.07
CA GLN A 205 -4.65 20.19 19.48
C GLN A 205 -4.27 21.66 19.64
N LYS A 206 -4.61 22.25 20.80
CA LYS A 206 -4.12 23.57 21.18
C LYS A 206 -2.60 23.58 21.04
N ARG A 207 -2.05 24.44 20.18
CA ARG A 207 -0.65 24.85 20.29
C ARG A 207 -0.51 25.54 21.64
N SER A 208 0.17 24.91 22.59
CA SER A 208 0.52 25.54 23.86
C SER A 208 1.57 26.61 23.59
N GLY A 209 1.14 27.87 23.57
CA GLY A 209 2.01 29.03 23.65
C GLY A 209 1.86 29.68 25.02
N HIS A 210 2.94 30.17 25.59
CA HIS A 210 2.90 31.10 26.72
C HIS A 210 2.56 32.48 26.15
N LEU A 211 1.51 33.12 26.65
CA LEU A 211 1.23 34.52 26.33
C LEU A 211 2.23 35.38 27.09
N ALA A 212 2.91 36.29 26.41
CA ALA A 212 3.85 37.21 27.04
C ALA A 212 3.14 38.32 27.84
N CYS A 213 1.90 38.66 27.45
CA CYS A 213 1.05 39.62 28.16
C CYS A 213 0.12 38.87 29.15
N PRO A 214 -0.14 39.45 30.34
CA PRO A 214 -1.16 38.95 31.25
C PRO A 214 -2.56 39.06 30.63
N VAL A 215 -3.49 38.22 31.10
CA VAL A 215 -4.89 38.18 30.60
C VAL A 215 -5.60 39.52 30.80
N GLU A 216 -5.29 40.20 31.91
CA GLU A 216 -5.87 41.50 32.30
C GLU A 216 -5.63 42.61 31.25
N GLU A 217 -4.45 42.65 30.62
CA GLU A 217 -4.16 43.60 29.54
C GLU A 217 -5.01 43.34 28.29
N ILE A 218 -5.28 42.06 28.00
CA ILE A 218 -6.08 41.64 26.84
C ILE A 218 -7.55 42.00 27.07
N ASP A 219 -8.09 41.70 28.26
CA ASP A 219 -9.48 42.00 28.61
C ASP A 219 -9.72 43.52 28.63
N ASN A 220 -8.79 44.30 29.18
CA ASN A 220 -8.85 45.77 29.13
C ASN A 220 -8.85 46.31 27.70
N HIS A 221 -8.07 45.73 26.78
CA HIS A 221 -8.06 46.14 25.37
C HIS A 221 -9.38 45.79 24.65
N LEU A 222 -9.98 44.64 24.94
CA LEU A 222 -11.29 44.24 24.42
C LEU A 222 -12.45 45.09 24.97
N HIS A 223 -12.32 45.61 26.19
CA HIS A 223 -13.30 46.54 26.77
C HIS A 223 -13.11 48.00 26.33
N ALA A 224 -11.96 48.35 25.75
CA ALA A 224 -11.65 49.69 25.25
C ALA A 224 -11.99 49.90 23.75
N THR A 225 -12.52 48.88 23.07
CA THR A 225 -12.87 48.89 21.63
C THR A 225 -14.38 48.77 21.41
#